data_AF-T0XXH0-F1
#
_entry.id   AF-T0XXH0-F1
#
_cell.length_a   1.000
_cell.length_b   1.000
_cell.length_c   1.000
_cell.angle_alpha   90.00
_cell.angle_beta   90.00
_cell.angle_gamma   90.00
#
_symmetry.space_group_name_H-M   'P 1'
#
loop_
_entity.id
_entity.type
_entity.pdbx_description
1 polymer ?
#
loop_
_entity_poly.entity_id
_entity_poly.type
_entity_poly.pdbx_seq_one_letter_code
_entity_poly.pdbx_strand_id
1 'polypeptide(L)'
;YHPASILPILRTLPLPPRVSETLVAESALGDVTGSLMTLFILGFSRPDHSFTRSLLDFSVSVLWGGLAGVMIGGLVIVLATHRKVGLFRDNLPVLILSALLAGFGLSLLVHGQALLCAFVLGMVLGQPREAGKKGTTPFSGEAFRTVNNLLAYLASFFIFLVMGTLIPGSSGGVSWGRLLLLVLLLVLVVRPLVVFSLLPFDRRSRFSVREMGFMSVVRETGIMAGALLGLAHDALPAQASIIVISVVVGTIAIGALSSAPMARILGFVESPETRP
;
A
#
# COMPACT_ATOMS: atom_id res chain seq x y z
N TYR A 1 -11.33 2.12 7.75
CA TYR A 1 -11.97 0.99 7.05
C TYR A 1 -11.31 0.97 5.68
N HIS A 2 -10.06 0.49 5.54
CA HIS A 2 -9.41 0.48 4.22
C HIS A 2 -10.14 -0.54 3.33
N PRO A 3 -10.74 -0.16 2.19
CA PRO A 3 -11.26 -1.12 1.23
C PRO A 3 -10.13 -1.45 0.26
N ALA A 4 -9.07 -2.05 0.79
CA ALA A 4 -8.24 -2.88 -0.06
C ALA A 4 -9.00 -4.19 -0.26
N SER A 5 -8.96 -4.76 -1.47
CA SER A 5 -9.91 -5.76 -1.96
C SER A 5 -10.08 -7.04 -1.12
N ILE A 6 -9.24 -7.26 -0.10
CA ILE A 6 -9.27 -8.42 0.80
C ILE A 6 -9.54 -8.03 2.26
N LEU A 7 -9.24 -6.79 2.71
CA LEU A 7 -9.48 -6.35 4.09
C LEU A 7 -10.92 -6.50 4.61
N PRO A 8 -11.98 -6.24 3.81
CA PRO A 8 -13.35 -6.47 4.24
C PRO A 8 -13.59 -7.95 4.58
N ILE A 9 -13.00 -8.87 3.83
CA ILE A 9 -13.08 -10.32 4.07
C ILE A 9 -12.26 -10.69 5.31
N LEU A 10 -11.05 -10.12 5.47
CA LEU A 10 -10.20 -10.34 6.66
C LEU A 10 -10.86 -9.89 7.96
N ARG A 11 -11.74 -8.89 7.92
CA ARG A 11 -12.48 -8.39 9.10
C ARG A 11 -13.70 -9.23 9.45
N THR A 12 -14.21 -10.04 8.53
CA THR A 12 -15.24 -11.06 8.84
C THR A 12 -14.64 -12.31 9.48
N LEU A 13 -13.31 -12.43 9.43
CA LEU A 13 -12.58 -13.51 10.08
C LEU A 13 -12.12 -13.05 11.47
N PRO A 14 -12.31 -13.86 12.53
CA PRO A 14 -11.77 -13.61 13.87
C PRO A 14 -10.24 -13.80 13.87
N LEU A 15 -9.54 -12.91 13.18
CA LEU A 15 -8.08 -12.88 13.18
C LEU A 15 -7.58 -12.13 14.43
N PRO A 16 -6.49 -12.58 15.04
CA PRO A 16 -5.81 -11.80 16.07
C PRO A 16 -5.45 -10.41 15.54
N PRO A 17 -5.74 -9.32 16.28
CA PRO A 17 -5.44 -7.95 15.83
C PRO A 17 -3.99 -7.78 15.35
N ARG A 18 -3.03 -8.44 16.02
CA ARG A 18 -1.60 -8.48 15.63
C ARG A 18 -1.38 -8.92 14.18
N VAL A 19 -2.10 -9.92 13.68
CA VAL A 19 -1.93 -10.45 12.31
C VAL A 19 -2.51 -9.45 11.31
N SER A 20 -3.70 -8.93 11.58
CA SER A 20 -4.32 -7.94 10.71
C SER A 20 -3.52 -6.63 10.65
N GLU A 21 -3.01 -6.14 11.78
CA GLU A 21 -2.18 -4.94 11.83
C GLU A 21 -0.85 -5.15 11.09
N THR A 22 -0.24 -6.33 11.24
CA THR A 22 0.99 -6.68 10.52
C THR A 22 0.76 -6.74 9.01
N LEU A 23 -0.32 -7.37 8.55
CA LEU A 23 -0.66 -7.43 7.12
C LEU A 23 -0.92 -6.05 6.52
N VAL A 24 -1.62 -5.17 7.25
CA VAL A 24 -1.86 -3.78 6.81
C VAL A 24 -0.54 -3.00 6.74
N ALA A 25 0.33 -3.16 7.73
CA ALA A 25 1.65 -2.53 7.75
C ALA A 25 2.55 -3.06 6.63
N GLU A 26 2.59 -4.38 6.42
CA GLU A 26 3.32 -5.05 5.33
C GLU A 26 2.87 -4.51 3.98
N SER A 27 1.56 -4.41 3.75
CA SER A 27 0.98 -3.88 2.51
C SER A 27 1.40 -2.43 2.27
N ALA A 28 1.19 -1.56 3.27
CA ALA A 28 1.52 -0.14 3.14
C ALA A 28 3.03 0.11 2.95
N LEU A 29 3.89 -0.64 3.67
CA LEU A 29 5.33 -0.58 3.48
C LEU A 29 5.77 -1.15 2.12
N GLY A 30 5.13 -2.24 1.68
CA GLY A 30 5.36 -2.84 0.38
C GLY A 30 5.05 -1.89 -0.77
N ASP A 31 3.99 -1.11 -0.67
CA ASP A 31 3.59 -0.09 -1.64
C ASP A 31 4.61 1.06 -1.75
N VAL A 32 5.09 1.57 -0.61
CA VAL A 32 6.11 2.61 -0.56
C VAL A 32 7.47 2.09 -1.03
N THR A 33 7.85 0.90 -0.59
CA THR A 33 9.13 0.28 -0.99
C THR A 33 9.12 -0.11 -2.46
N GLY A 34 8.01 -0.64 -2.97
CA GLY A 34 7.85 -1.00 -4.37
C GLY A 34 7.98 0.21 -5.29
N SER A 35 7.33 1.33 -4.94
CA SER A 35 7.48 2.58 -5.70
C SER A 35 8.89 3.15 -5.66
N LEU A 36 9.56 3.09 -4.51
CA LEU A 36 10.97 3.45 -4.36
C LEU A 36 11.89 2.58 -5.24
N MET A 37 11.70 1.26 -5.24
CA MET A 37 12.47 0.32 -6.06
C MET A 37 12.23 0.52 -7.55
N THR A 38 10.98 0.78 -7.97
CA THR A 38 10.66 1.08 -9.37
C THR A 38 11.39 2.34 -9.84
N LEU A 39 11.40 3.41 -9.04
CA LEU A 39 12.12 4.63 -9.37
C LEU A 39 13.62 4.40 -9.46
N PHE A 40 14.19 3.60 -8.55
CA PHE A 40 15.60 3.23 -8.58
C PHE A 40 15.96 2.47 -9.87
N ILE A 41 15.16 1.46 -10.23
CA ILE A 41 15.37 0.65 -11.45
C ILE A 41 15.22 1.52 -12.71
N LEU A 42 14.20 2.38 -12.77
CA LEU A 42 14.01 3.29 -13.90
C LEU A 42 15.15 4.30 -14.02
N GLY A 43 15.65 4.82 -12.90
CA GLY A 43 16.80 5.72 -12.86
C GLY A 43 18.07 5.03 -13.33
N PHE A 44 18.30 3.77 -12.92
CA PHE A 44 19.44 2.96 -13.37
C PHE A 44 19.35 2.56 -14.84
N SER A 45 18.14 2.38 -15.39
CA SER A 45 17.94 2.02 -16.80
C SER A 45 18.22 3.17 -17.77
N ARG A 46 18.47 4.39 -17.28
CA ARG A 46 18.79 5.55 -18.13
C ARG A 46 20.26 5.50 -18.57
N PRO A 47 20.58 5.69 -19.87
CA PRO A 47 21.94 5.59 -20.39
C PRO A 47 22.97 6.49 -19.68
N ASP A 48 22.54 7.64 -19.17
CA ASP A 48 23.42 8.67 -18.61
C ASP A 48 23.65 8.55 -17.08
N HIS A 49 23.04 7.56 -16.41
CA HIS A 49 23.13 7.43 -14.96
C HIS A 49 24.12 6.32 -14.54
N SER A 50 25.21 6.72 -13.88
CA SER A 50 26.06 5.78 -13.14
C SER A 50 25.33 5.24 -11.91
N PHE A 51 25.63 4.01 -11.48
CA PHE A 51 25.07 3.39 -10.27
C PHE A 51 25.14 4.30 -9.04
N THR A 52 26.27 4.98 -8.83
CA THR A 52 26.48 5.91 -7.70
C THR A 52 25.52 7.10 -7.74
N ARG A 53 25.25 7.65 -8.93
CA ARG A 53 24.27 8.74 -9.10
C ARG A 53 22.85 8.26 -8.84
N SER A 54 22.46 7.10 -9.38
CA SER A 54 21.13 6.52 -9.10
C SER A 54 20.92 6.23 -7.62
N LEU A 55 21.97 5.77 -6.91
CA LEU A 55 21.92 5.57 -5.47
C LEU A 55 21.78 6.89 -4.70
N LEU A 56 22.47 7.93 -5.14
CA LEU A 56 22.40 9.26 -4.54
C LEU A 56 21.00 9.87 -4.75
N ASP A 57 20.49 9.84 -5.98
CA ASP A 57 19.16 10.34 -6.33
C ASP A 57 18.06 9.60 -5.56
N PHE A 58 18.18 8.27 -5.44
CA PHE A 58 17.32 7.46 -4.59
C PHE A 58 17.37 7.91 -3.12
N SER A 59 18.56 8.09 -2.57
CA SER A 59 18.76 8.49 -1.17
C SER A 59 18.19 9.88 -0.89
N VAL A 60 18.42 10.83 -1.81
CA VAL A 60 17.86 12.19 -1.76
C VAL A 60 16.34 12.14 -1.86
N SER A 61 15.79 11.30 -2.73
CA SER A 61 14.35 11.15 -2.91
C SER A 61 13.66 10.59 -1.66
N VAL A 62 14.28 9.61 -1.00
CA VAL A 62 13.82 9.07 0.30
C VAL A 62 13.88 10.15 1.37
N LEU A 63 15.00 10.87 1.47
CA LEU A 63 15.19 11.90 2.49
C LEU A 63 14.16 13.01 2.38
N TRP A 64 13.99 13.59 1.19
CA TRP A 64 13.04 14.68 0.97
C TRP A 64 11.59 14.23 1.04
N GLY A 65 11.26 13.04 0.52
CA GLY A 65 9.92 12.47 0.64
C GLY A 65 9.53 12.29 2.11
N GLY A 66 10.42 11.71 2.91
CA GLY A 66 10.20 11.53 4.35
C GLY A 66 10.09 12.87 5.10
N LEU A 67 11.05 13.78 4.87
CA LEU A 67 11.09 15.09 5.54
C LEU A 67 9.84 15.93 5.23
N ALA A 68 9.43 15.99 3.96
CA ALA A 68 8.22 16.71 3.55
C ALA A 68 6.97 16.14 4.22
N GLY A 69 6.86 14.81 4.32
CA GLY A 69 5.75 14.14 5.00
C GLY A 69 5.67 14.52 6.48
N VAL A 70 6.81 14.52 7.20
CA VAL A 70 6.87 14.93 8.62
C VAL A 70 6.49 16.40 8.77
N MET A 71 7.07 17.28 7.97
CA MET A 71 6.85 18.73 8.05
C MET A 71 5.40 19.10 7.79
N ILE A 72 4.80 18.53 6.75
CA ILE A 72 3.41 18.84 6.36
C ILE A 72 2.43 18.19 7.33
N GLY A 73 2.68 16.95 7.75
CA GLY A 73 1.89 16.31 8.80
C GLY A 73 1.89 17.14 10.09
N GLY A 74 3.07 17.61 10.52
CA GLY A 74 3.23 18.53 11.64
C GLY A 74 2.45 19.83 11.47
N LEU A 75 2.51 20.44 10.29
CA LEU A 75 1.78 21.66 9.97
C LEU A 75 0.25 21.47 10.07
N VAL A 76 -0.28 20.36 9.53
CA VAL A 76 -1.70 20.02 9.64
C VAL A 76 -2.14 19.89 11.09
N ILE A 77 -1.32 19.27 11.93
CA ILE A 77 -1.61 19.11 13.36
C ILE A 77 -1.70 20.47 14.04
N VAL A 78 -0.75 21.36 13.77
CA VAL A 78 -0.75 22.72 14.31
C VAL A 78 -2.01 23.47 13.86
N LEU A 79 -2.33 23.43 12.57
CA LEU A 79 -3.50 24.10 11.98
C LEU A 79 -4.82 23.56 12.54
N ALA A 80 -4.94 22.25 12.73
CA ALA A 80 -6.15 21.62 13.26
C ALA A 80 -6.33 21.84 14.77
N THR A 81 -5.24 22.00 15.52
CA THR A 81 -5.25 22.04 17.00
C THR A 81 -5.32 23.46 17.56
N HIS A 82 -4.84 24.49 16.84
CA HIS A 82 -4.75 25.84 17.38
C HIS A 82 -6.10 26.58 17.47
N ARG A 83 -6.49 26.93 18.69
CA ARG A 83 -7.78 27.53 19.08
C ARG A 83 -8.09 28.91 18.44
N LYS A 84 -7.09 29.63 17.96
CA LYS A 84 -7.23 30.96 17.29
C LYS A 84 -7.29 30.88 15.75
N VAL A 85 -6.88 29.75 15.16
CA VAL A 85 -6.78 29.54 13.70
C VAL A 85 -7.69 28.38 13.28
N GLY A 86 -8.73 28.09 14.08
CA GLY A 86 -9.71 27.02 13.85
C GLY A 86 -10.60 27.21 12.62
N LEU A 87 -10.11 27.88 11.58
CA LEU A 87 -10.75 28.16 10.31
C LEU A 87 -11.16 26.88 9.56
N PHE A 88 -10.54 25.73 9.88
CA PHE A 88 -10.79 24.44 9.24
C PHE A 88 -11.30 23.35 10.19
N ARG A 89 -11.73 23.70 11.42
CA ARG A 89 -12.31 22.71 12.35
C ARG A 89 -13.54 22.03 11.76
N ASP A 90 -14.35 22.78 11.02
CA ASP A 90 -15.59 22.29 10.42
C ASP A 90 -15.33 21.49 9.12
N ASN A 91 -14.15 21.64 8.51
CA ASN A 91 -13.77 21.03 7.22
C ASN A 91 -12.43 20.27 7.28
N LEU A 92 -12.24 19.46 8.33
CA LEU A 92 -11.11 18.54 8.49
C LEU A 92 -10.75 17.74 7.23
N PRO A 93 -11.71 17.17 6.47
CA PRO A 93 -11.39 16.45 5.25
C PRO A 93 -10.71 17.31 4.17
N VAL A 94 -11.10 18.58 4.04
CA VAL A 94 -10.54 19.51 3.06
C VAL A 94 -9.10 19.86 3.43
N LEU A 95 -8.84 20.09 4.72
CA LEU A 95 -7.48 20.34 5.22
C LEU A 95 -6.54 19.16 4.94
N ILE A 96 -7.02 17.94 5.13
CA ILE A 96 -6.23 16.73 4.91
C ILE A 96 -5.97 16.53 3.42
N LEU A 97 -7.00 16.69 2.58
CA LEU A 97 -6.85 16.55 1.13
C LEU A 97 -5.92 17.61 0.56
N SER A 98 -6.06 18.86 0.99
CA SER A 98 -5.15 19.94 0.58
C SER A 98 -3.71 19.70 1.05
N ALA A 99 -3.50 19.20 2.27
CA ALA A 99 -2.18 18.81 2.74
C ALA A 99 -1.58 17.64 1.97
N LEU A 100 -2.41 16.65 1.60
CA LEU A 100 -1.97 15.52 0.78
C LEU A 100 -1.53 15.99 -0.61
N LEU A 101 -2.33 16.83 -1.27
CA LEU A 101 -2.04 17.40 -2.58
C LEU A 101 -0.83 18.34 -2.54
N ALA A 102 -0.75 19.21 -1.52
CA ALA A 102 0.37 20.10 -1.33
C ALA A 102 1.66 19.31 -1.06
N GLY A 103 1.62 18.26 -0.23
CA GLY A 103 2.76 17.40 0.03
C GLY A 103 3.19 16.60 -1.17
N PHE A 104 2.25 16.06 -1.93
CA PHE A 104 2.53 15.40 -3.19
C PHE A 104 3.22 16.36 -4.18
N GLY A 105 2.66 17.56 -4.38
CA GLY A 105 3.23 18.57 -5.29
C GLY A 105 4.59 19.08 -4.84
N LEU A 106 4.75 19.40 -3.56
CA LEU A 106 6.04 19.81 -2.99
C LEU A 106 7.09 18.71 -3.14
N SER A 107 6.72 17.45 -2.88
CA SER A 107 7.61 16.31 -3.06
C SER A 107 8.11 16.22 -4.49
N LEU A 108 7.26 16.43 -5.50
CA LEU A 108 7.67 16.44 -6.90
C LEU A 108 8.67 17.58 -7.21
N LEU A 109 8.48 18.77 -6.63
CA LEU A 109 9.35 19.93 -6.85
C LEU A 109 10.75 19.74 -6.23
N VAL A 110 10.84 19.06 -5.09
CA VAL A 110 12.13 18.81 -4.39
C VAL A 110 12.77 17.47 -4.77
N HIS A 111 12.28 16.82 -5.84
CA HIS A 111 12.69 15.47 -6.25
C HIS A 111 12.51 14.39 -5.15
N GLY A 112 11.64 14.65 -4.18
CA GLY A 112 11.25 13.71 -3.13
C GLY A 112 10.26 12.66 -3.62
N GLN A 113 10.23 11.52 -2.95
CA GLN A 113 9.28 10.46 -3.25
C GLN A 113 7.89 10.81 -2.67
N ALA A 114 6.91 11.04 -3.55
CA ALA A 114 5.60 11.57 -3.19
C ALA A 114 4.67 10.60 -2.42
N LEU A 115 4.70 9.30 -2.73
CA LEU A 115 4.02 8.24 -1.97
C LEU A 115 4.60 8.07 -0.55
N LEU A 116 5.92 8.18 -0.40
CA LEU A 116 6.60 8.17 0.90
C LEU A 116 6.19 9.40 1.71
N CYS A 117 6.12 10.58 1.08
CA CYS A 117 5.60 11.79 1.70
C CYS A 117 4.17 11.59 2.20
N ALA A 118 3.27 11.07 1.36
CA ALA A 118 1.89 10.79 1.74
C ALA A 118 1.79 9.74 2.87
N PHE A 119 2.62 8.69 2.82
CA PHE A 119 2.68 7.64 3.85
C PHE A 119 3.13 8.20 5.20
N VAL A 120 4.23 8.96 5.23
CA VAL A 120 4.75 9.57 6.47
C VAL A 120 3.79 10.61 7.04
N LEU A 121 3.20 11.44 6.17
CA LEU A 121 2.12 12.36 6.56
C LEU A 121 0.98 11.60 7.23
N GLY A 122 0.50 10.52 6.60
CA GLY A 122 -0.57 9.67 7.14
C GLY A 122 -0.20 9.04 8.49
N MET A 123 1.03 8.57 8.66
CA MET A 123 1.53 8.05 9.95
C MET A 123 1.52 9.13 11.04
N VAL A 124 1.99 10.35 10.74
CA VAL A 124 2.04 11.47 11.68
C VAL A 124 0.63 11.93 12.11
N LEU A 125 -0.33 11.88 11.19
CA LEU A 125 -1.74 12.18 11.47
C LEU A 125 -2.47 11.05 12.20
N GLY A 126 -2.11 9.79 11.92
CA GLY A 126 -2.77 8.60 12.44
C GLY A 126 -2.43 8.25 13.89
N GLN A 127 -1.42 8.87 14.48
CA GLN A 127 -1.05 8.62 15.88
C GLN A 127 -2.16 9.03 16.85
N PRO A 128 -2.60 8.13 17.76
CA PRO A 128 -3.56 8.48 18.80
C PRO A 128 -2.94 9.55 19.71
N ARG A 129 -3.54 10.73 19.73
CA ARG A 129 -3.12 11.81 20.63
C ARG A 129 -3.96 11.76 21.88
N GLU A 130 -3.31 11.46 23.01
CA GLU A 130 -3.94 11.61 24.32
C GLU A 130 -4.38 13.06 24.50
N ALA A 131 -5.64 13.24 24.86
CA ALA A 131 -6.27 14.53 25.16
C ALA A 131 -5.73 15.09 26.49
N GLY A 132 -4.42 15.35 26.57
CA GLY A 132 -3.70 15.61 27.81
C GLY A 132 -3.45 17.09 28.15
N LYS A 133 -3.82 18.05 27.31
CA LYS A 133 -3.65 19.48 27.64
C LYS A 133 -4.93 20.27 27.37
N LYS A 134 -5.60 20.66 28.47
CA LYS A 134 -6.77 21.55 28.61
C LYS A 134 -7.10 22.32 27.31
N GLY A 135 -8.12 21.86 26.59
CA GLY A 135 -8.75 22.59 25.47
C GLY A 135 -8.63 21.96 24.08
N THR A 136 -7.95 20.83 23.93
CA THR A 136 -7.88 20.10 22.66
C THR A 136 -9.06 19.12 22.51
N THR A 137 -10.01 19.46 21.65
CA THR A 137 -11.02 18.51 21.17
C THR A 137 -10.33 17.42 20.34
N PRO A 138 -10.68 16.13 20.52
CA PRO A 138 -10.08 15.07 19.73
C PRO A 138 -10.34 15.33 18.25
N PHE A 139 -9.27 15.28 17.45
CA PHE A 139 -9.37 15.18 16.00
C PHE A 139 -10.30 14.00 15.69
N SER A 140 -11.48 14.27 15.13
CA SER A 140 -12.49 13.23 14.88
C SER A 140 -11.95 12.28 13.81
N GLY A 141 -11.27 11.22 14.25
CA GLY A 141 -10.67 10.23 13.37
C GLY A 141 -11.68 9.57 12.44
N GLU A 142 -12.98 9.61 12.76
CA GLU A 142 -14.05 9.06 11.93
C GLU A 142 -14.25 9.81 10.61
N ALA A 143 -14.34 11.15 10.60
CA ALA A 143 -14.50 11.92 9.37
C ALA A 143 -13.30 11.75 8.43
N PHE A 144 -12.09 11.78 9.00
CA PHE A 144 -10.85 11.48 8.27
C PHE A 144 -10.88 10.07 7.67
N ARG A 145 -11.24 9.06 8.47
CA ARG A 145 -11.32 7.67 8.02
C ARG A 145 -12.34 7.53 6.90
N THR A 146 -13.55 8.08 7.04
CA THR A 146 -14.62 7.92 6.03
C THR A 146 -14.22 8.50 4.69
N VAL A 147 -13.71 9.73 4.67
CA VAL A 147 -13.28 10.39 3.43
C VAL A 147 -12.09 9.67 2.82
N ASN A 148 -11.09 9.29 3.60
CA ASN A 148 -9.94 8.54 3.10
C ASN A 148 -10.34 7.19 2.49
N ASN A 149 -11.31 6.48 3.10
CA ASN A 149 -11.79 5.20 2.57
C ASN A 149 -12.52 5.38 1.23
N LEU A 150 -13.36 6.41 1.10
CA LEU A 150 -14.05 6.72 -0.16
C LEU A 150 -13.07 7.09 -1.27
N LEU A 151 -12.09 7.94 -0.96
CA LEU A 151 -11.03 8.31 -1.92
C LEU A 151 -10.20 7.10 -2.32
N ALA A 152 -9.78 6.26 -1.37
CA ALA A 152 -9.02 5.05 -1.66
C ALA A 152 -9.82 4.07 -2.53
N TYR A 153 -11.12 3.91 -2.27
CA TYR A 153 -12.01 3.09 -3.09
C TYR A 153 -12.10 3.61 -4.52
N LEU A 154 -12.39 4.91 -4.67
CA LEU A 154 -12.54 5.53 -5.98
C LEU A 154 -11.23 5.51 -6.78
N ALA A 155 -10.11 5.83 -6.13
CA ALA A 155 -8.78 5.76 -6.73
C ALA A 155 -8.45 4.34 -7.19
N SER A 156 -8.73 3.32 -6.37
CA SER A 156 -8.48 1.92 -6.72
C SER A 156 -9.30 1.49 -7.93
N PHE A 157 -10.59 1.88 -7.98
CA PHE A 157 -11.44 1.63 -9.15
C PHE A 157 -10.86 2.24 -10.42
N PHE A 158 -10.46 3.51 -10.38
CA PHE A 158 -9.84 4.18 -11.54
C PHE A 158 -8.49 3.58 -11.93
N ILE A 159 -7.65 3.20 -10.96
CA ILE A 159 -6.36 2.55 -11.24
C ILE A 159 -6.59 1.24 -11.98
N PHE A 160 -7.53 0.40 -11.53
CA PHE A 160 -7.85 -0.84 -12.23
C PHE A 160 -8.48 -0.61 -13.60
N LEU A 161 -9.34 0.40 -13.74
CA LEU A 161 -9.93 0.79 -15.01
C LEU A 161 -8.83 1.19 -16.01
N VAL A 162 -7.94 2.10 -15.64
CA VAL A 162 -6.82 2.55 -16.48
C VAL A 162 -5.88 1.38 -16.78
N MET A 163 -5.50 0.59 -15.78
CA MET A 163 -4.65 -0.58 -15.99
C MET A 163 -5.26 -1.57 -17.00
N GLY A 164 -6.57 -1.76 -16.98
CA GLY A 164 -7.28 -2.59 -17.97
C GLY A 164 -7.20 -2.03 -19.40
N THR A 165 -7.18 -0.70 -19.57
CA THR A 165 -7.01 -0.07 -20.89
C THR A 165 -5.59 -0.16 -21.44
N LEU A 166 -4.58 -0.33 -20.57
CA LEU A 166 -3.17 -0.42 -20.97
C LEU A 166 -2.77 -1.80 -21.51
N ILE A 167 -3.71 -2.74 -21.63
CA ILE A 167 -3.45 -4.07 -22.20
C ILE A 167 -3.22 -3.91 -23.72
N PRO A 168 -1.99 -4.15 -24.22
CA PRO A 168 -1.72 -4.07 -25.65
C PRO A 168 -2.53 -5.14 -26.41
N GLY A 169 -3.15 -4.76 -27.52
CA GLY A 169 -3.99 -5.67 -28.33
C GLY A 169 -3.21 -6.82 -29.01
N SER A 170 -1.88 -6.71 -29.10
CA SER A 170 -1.01 -7.77 -29.61
C SER A 170 -0.18 -8.37 -28.48
N SER A 171 -0.41 -9.64 -28.15
CA SER A 171 0.31 -10.41 -27.13
C SER A 171 1.74 -10.83 -27.55
N GLY A 172 2.36 -10.12 -28.50
CA GLY A 172 3.53 -10.51 -29.30
C GLY A 172 4.51 -11.45 -28.57
N GLY A 173 4.35 -12.76 -28.81
CA GLY A 173 5.28 -13.81 -28.36
C GLY A 173 5.22 -14.20 -26.88
N VAL A 174 4.32 -13.62 -26.08
CA VAL A 174 4.22 -13.92 -24.65
C VAL A 174 3.53 -15.27 -24.44
N SER A 175 4.22 -16.20 -23.79
CA SER A 175 3.68 -17.51 -23.45
C SER A 175 2.85 -17.42 -22.17
N TRP A 176 1.52 -17.55 -22.30
CA TRP A 176 0.59 -17.59 -21.17
C TRP A 176 0.93 -18.67 -20.14
N GLY A 177 1.43 -19.83 -20.58
CA GLY A 177 1.89 -20.89 -19.68
C GLY A 177 3.09 -20.45 -18.82
N ARG A 178 4.05 -19.72 -19.41
CA ARG A 178 5.20 -19.15 -18.66
C ARG A 178 4.76 -18.06 -17.68
N LEU A 179 3.80 -17.22 -18.07
CA LEU A 179 3.21 -16.22 -17.17
C LEU A 179 2.49 -16.85 -15.98
N LEU A 180 1.67 -17.87 -16.23
CA LEU A 180 0.97 -18.59 -15.18
C LEU A 180 1.95 -19.26 -14.22
N LEU A 181 3.00 -19.89 -14.76
CA LEU A 181 4.07 -20.49 -13.96
C LEU A 181 4.80 -19.44 -13.12
N LEU A 182 5.12 -18.28 -13.69
CA LEU A 182 5.74 -17.17 -12.95
C LEU A 182 4.86 -16.71 -11.79
N VAL A 183 3.57 -16.48 -12.04
CA VAL A 183 2.61 -16.08 -11.00
C VAL A 183 2.51 -17.16 -9.91
N LEU A 184 2.41 -18.42 -10.31
CA LEU A 184 2.32 -19.54 -9.38
C LEU A 184 3.59 -19.64 -8.52
N LEU A 185 4.76 -19.46 -9.11
CA LEU A 185 6.04 -19.45 -8.41
C LEU A 185 6.13 -18.28 -7.41
N LEU A 186 5.68 -17.08 -7.80
CA LEU A 186 5.67 -15.93 -6.90
C LEU A 186 4.75 -16.15 -5.68
N VAL A 187 3.56 -16.72 -5.90
CA VAL A 187 2.56 -16.89 -4.84
C VAL A 187 2.85 -18.12 -3.97
N LEU A 188 3.20 -19.26 -4.56
CA LEU A 188 3.36 -20.53 -3.83
C LEU A 188 4.77 -20.78 -3.31
N VAL A 189 5.79 -20.11 -3.88
CA VAL A 189 7.19 -20.36 -3.51
C VAL A 189 7.79 -19.11 -2.89
N VAL A 190 7.89 -18.02 -3.64
CA VAL A 190 8.63 -16.83 -3.20
C VAL A 190 8.00 -16.24 -1.94
N ARG A 191 6.68 -16.08 -1.90
CA ARG A 191 6.04 -15.46 -0.74
C ARG A 191 6.10 -16.29 0.53
N PRO A 192 5.77 -17.61 0.54
CA PRO A 192 6.01 -18.45 1.69
C PRO A 192 7.47 -18.43 2.13
N LEU A 193 8.43 -18.48 1.20
CA LEU A 193 9.84 -18.39 1.56
C LEU A 193 10.17 -17.08 2.28
N VAL A 194 9.72 -15.93 1.78
CA VAL A 194 9.95 -14.63 2.42
C VAL A 194 9.30 -14.57 3.80
N VAL A 195 8.04 -14.99 3.92
CA VAL A 195 7.28 -14.96 5.18
C VAL A 195 7.88 -15.89 6.22
N PHE A 196 8.18 -17.14 5.87
CA PHE A 196 8.81 -18.10 6.77
C PHE A 196 10.28 -17.79 7.05
N SER A 197 10.97 -17.04 6.19
CA SER A 197 12.36 -16.62 6.45
C SER A 197 12.44 -15.38 7.31
N LEU A 198 11.50 -14.43 7.21
CA LEU A 198 11.57 -13.14 7.90
C LEU A 198 10.74 -13.08 9.20
N LEU A 199 9.55 -13.68 9.25
CA LEU A 199 8.70 -13.61 10.43
C LEU A 199 9.28 -14.31 11.67
N PRO A 200 10.04 -15.42 11.57
CA PRO A 200 10.68 -16.01 12.76
C PRO A 200 11.76 -15.13 13.38
N PHE A 201 12.32 -14.16 12.65
CA PHE A 201 13.25 -13.18 13.20
C PHE A 201 12.54 -12.11 14.04
N ASP A 202 11.24 -11.89 13.84
CA ASP A 202 10.45 -11.04 14.73
C ASP A 202 10.10 -11.79 16.02
N ARG A 203 11.07 -11.77 16.94
CA ARG A 203 10.96 -12.39 18.27
C ARG A 203 9.88 -11.77 19.16
N ARG A 204 9.35 -10.59 18.83
CA ARG A 204 8.36 -9.88 19.67
C ARG A 204 6.95 -10.39 19.45
N SER A 205 6.59 -10.71 18.20
CA SER A 205 5.22 -11.05 17.84
C SER A 205 4.85 -12.52 18.03
N ARG A 206 5.85 -13.43 18.07
CA ARG A 206 5.69 -14.89 18.30
C ARG A 206 4.56 -15.52 17.47
N PHE A 207 4.60 -15.33 16.15
CA PHE A 207 3.59 -15.89 15.25
C PHE A 207 3.59 -17.42 15.25
N SER A 208 2.40 -18.02 15.19
CA SER A 208 2.24 -19.46 14.98
C SER A 208 2.49 -19.83 13.51
N VAL A 209 2.93 -21.06 13.25
CA VAL A 209 3.10 -21.61 11.89
C VAL A 209 1.81 -21.49 11.06
N ARG A 210 0.64 -21.61 11.72
CA ARG A 210 -0.67 -21.42 11.08
C ARG A 210 -0.90 -19.96 10.65
N GLU A 211 -0.47 -19.01 11.47
CA GLU A 211 -0.57 -17.58 11.17
C GLU A 211 0.39 -17.19 10.04
N MET A 212 1.62 -17.73 10.04
CA MET A 212 2.58 -17.54 8.93
C MET A 212 2.08 -18.16 7.62
N GLY A 213 1.46 -19.34 7.68
CA GLY A 213 0.80 -19.96 6.54
C GLY A 213 -0.32 -19.09 5.99
N PHE A 214 -1.15 -18.50 6.85
CA PHE A 214 -2.19 -17.55 6.44
C PHE A 214 -1.60 -16.30 5.77
N MET A 215 -0.61 -15.67 6.40
CA MET A 215 0.01 -14.43 5.91
C MET A 215 0.73 -14.62 4.58
N SER A 216 1.30 -15.81 4.32
CA SER A 216 1.95 -16.08 3.04
C SER A 216 0.98 -16.15 1.85
N VAL A 217 -0.24 -16.62 2.09
CA VAL A 217 -1.28 -16.77 1.06
C VAL A 217 -2.08 -15.50 0.84
N VAL A 218 -2.47 -14.81 1.92
CA VAL A 218 -3.31 -13.61 1.85
C VAL A 218 -2.50 -12.43 1.34
N ARG A 219 -2.76 -11.97 0.12
CA ARG A 219 -2.02 -10.89 -0.53
C ARG A 219 -2.89 -9.66 -0.77
N GLU A 220 -2.55 -8.55 -0.14
CA GLU A 220 -3.25 -7.28 -0.31
C GLU A 220 -2.47 -6.31 -1.21
N THR A 221 -1.85 -6.81 -2.28
CA THR A 221 -1.00 -5.99 -3.16
C THR A 221 -1.39 -6.18 -4.62
N GLY A 222 -1.54 -5.07 -5.33
CA GLY A 222 -1.93 -5.06 -6.75
C GLY A 222 -2.30 -3.67 -7.26
N ILE A 223 -2.94 -2.85 -6.42
CA ILE A 223 -3.33 -1.48 -6.78
C ILE A 223 -2.09 -0.64 -7.12
N MET A 224 -1.09 -0.62 -6.24
CA MET A 224 0.12 0.19 -6.47
C MET A 224 0.99 -0.32 -7.61
N ALA A 225 1.06 -1.65 -7.81
CA ALA A 225 1.76 -2.20 -8.96
C ALA A 225 1.09 -1.77 -10.29
N GLY A 226 -0.25 -1.76 -10.33
CA GLY A 226 -1.02 -1.23 -11.47
C GLY A 226 -0.81 0.27 -11.68
N ALA A 227 -0.82 1.06 -10.61
CA ALA A 227 -0.56 2.51 -10.68
C ALA A 227 0.86 2.82 -11.19
N LEU A 228 1.87 2.12 -10.67
CA LEU A 228 3.27 2.27 -11.08
C LEU A 228 3.48 1.84 -12.53
N LEU A 229 2.80 0.78 -12.97
CA LEU A 229 2.81 0.42 -14.39
C LEU A 229 2.25 1.54 -15.25
N GLY A 230 1.13 2.18 -14.85
CA GLY A 230 0.57 3.31 -15.57
C GLY A 230 1.57 4.47 -15.71
N LEU A 231 2.32 4.77 -14.65
CA LEU A 231 3.37 5.80 -14.67
C LEU A 231 4.60 5.41 -15.50
N ALA A 232 4.93 4.12 -15.54
CA ALA A 232 6.12 3.61 -16.23
C ALA A 232 5.82 3.08 -17.64
N HIS A 233 4.57 3.14 -18.10
CA HIS A 233 4.12 2.49 -19.34
C HIS A 233 4.94 2.93 -20.55
N ASP A 234 5.17 4.23 -20.69
CA ASP A 234 5.92 4.82 -21.80
C ASP A 234 7.42 4.48 -21.75
N ALA A 235 7.94 4.15 -20.56
CA ALA A 235 9.33 3.77 -20.36
C ALA A 235 9.58 2.26 -20.55
N LEU A 236 8.51 1.45 -20.62
CA LEU A 236 8.60 0.00 -20.69
C LEU A 236 8.29 -0.52 -22.10
N PRO A 237 9.00 -1.54 -22.58
CA PRO A 237 8.62 -2.25 -23.79
C PRO A 237 7.20 -2.83 -23.66
N ALA A 238 6.43 -2.87 -24.75
CA ALA A 238 5.06 -3.38 -24.74
C ALA A 238 4.92 -4.80 -24.14
N GLN A 239 5.93 -5.66 -24.34
CA GLN A 239 5.99 -7.00 -23.75
C GLN A 239 6.12 -6.97 -22.22
N ALA A 240 6.92 -6.06 -21.66
CA ALA A 240 7.10 -5.92 -20.23
C ALA A 240 5.79 -5.46 -19.56
N SER A 241 5.07 -4.54 -20.19
CA SER A 241 3.75 -4.10 -19.72
C SER A 241 2.75 -5.26 -19.64
N ILE A 242 2.67 -6.13 -20.66
CA ILE A 242 1.81 -7.33 -20.63
C ILE A 242 2.17 -8.25 -19.47
N ILE A 243 3.47 -8.49 -19.26
CA ILE A 243 3.95 -9.36 -18.16
C ILE A 243 3.53 -8.79 -16.81
N VAL A 244 3.76 -7.49 -16.57
CA VAL A 244 3.41 -6.84 -15.30
C VAL A 244 1.90 -6.89 -15.05
N ILE A 245 1.07 -6.53 -16.04
CA ILE A 245 -0.40 -6.60 -15.90
C ILE A 245 -0.83 -8.04 -15.58
N SER A 246 -0.31 -9.01 -16.31
CA SER A 246 -0.67 -10.42 -16.13
C SER A 246 -0.26 -10.93 -14.74
N VAL A 247 0.90 -10.51 -14.24
CA VAL A 247 1.36 -10.86 -12.89
C VAL A 247 0.47 -10.19 -11.84
N VAL A 248 0.14 -8.92 -11.99
CA VAL A 248 -0.75 -8.20 -11.06
C VAL A 248 -2.13 -8.85 -11.02
N VAL A 249 -2.77 -9.05 -12.18
CA VAL A 249 -4.09 -9.67 -12.26
C VAL A 249 -4.07 -11.11 -11.75
N GLY A 250 -3.08 -11.91 -12.16
CA GLY A 250 -2.95 -13.30 -11.72
C GLY A 250 -2.76 -13.44 -10.22
N THR A 251 -1.91 -12.60 -9.62
CA THR A 251 -1.68 -12.61 -8.16
C THR A 251 -2.91 -12.14 -7.37
N ILE A 252 -3.66 -11.14 -7.86
CA ILE A 252 -4.93 -10.72 -7.24
C ILE A 252 -5.97 -11.84 -7.35
N ALA A 253 -6.12 -12.45 -8.53
CA ALA A 253 -7.10 -13.51 -8.77
C ALA A 253 -6.83 -14.72 -7.86
N ILE A 254 -5.58 -15.19 -7.78
CA ILE A 254 -5.20 -16.29 -6.89
C ILE A 254 -5.39 -15.89 -5.43
N GLY A 255 -4.99 -14.69 -5.02
CA GLY A 255 -5.16 -14.19 -3.65
C GLY A 255 -6.63 -14.15 -3.24
N ALA A 256 -7.51 -13.62 -4.11
CA ALA A 256 -8.94 -13.56 -3.87
C ALA A 256 -9.55 -14.97 -3.76
N LEU A 257 -9.23 -15.88 -4.69
CA LEU A 257 -9.74 -17.26 -4.69
C LEU A 257 -9.24 -18.08 -3.48
N SER A 258 -7.99 -17.87 -3.07
CA SER A 258 -7.35 -18.64 -2.00
C SER A 258 -7.66 -18.11 -0.60
N SER A 259 -8.02 -16.84 -0.45
CA SER A 259 -8.30 -16.21 0.85
C SER A 259 -9.43 -16.90 1.63
N ALA A 260 -10.57 -17.16 0.99
CA ALA A 260 -11.74 -17.79 1.61
C ALA A 260 -11.53 -19.26 2.04
N PRO A 261 -11.00 -20.18 1.19
CA PRO A 261 -10.74 -21.55 1.61
C PRO A 261 -9.61 -21.65 2.64
N MET A 262 -8.57 -20.82 2.54
CA MET A 262 -7.46 -20.85 3.50
C MET A 262 -7.89 -20.40 4.90
N ALA A 263 -8.78 -19.41 4.97
CA ALA A 263 -9.39 -18.98 6.23
C ALA A 263 -10.20 -20.09 6.91
N ARG A 264 -10.90 -20.93 6.13
CA ARG A 264 -11.64 -22.10 6.63
C ARG A 264 -10.71 -23.22 7.08
N ILE A 265 -9.69 -23.55 6.28
CA ILE A 265 -8.75 -24.64 6.55
C ILE A 265 -7.91 -24.37 7.81
N LEU A 266 -7.55 -23.11 8.06
CA LEU A 266 -6.75 -22.73 9.23
C LEU A 266 -7.57 -22.57 10.52
N GLY A 267 -8.87 -22.81 10.46
CA GLY A 267 -9.75 -22.84 11.64
C GLY A 267 -10.13 -21.46 12.18
N PHE A 268 -10.02 -20.40 11.36
CA PHE A 268 -10.50 -19.07 11.74
C PHE A 268 -11.99 -18.90 11.46
N VAL A 269 -12.64 -19.81 10.74
CA VAL A 269 -14.10 -19.80 10.56
C VAL A 269 -14.68 -20.79 11.55
N GLU A 270 -15.35 -20.31 12.61
CA GLU A 270 -16.27 -21.18 13.34
C GLU A 270 -17.31 -21.71 12.36
N SER A 271 -17.47 -23.03 12.31
CA SER A 271 -18.55 -23.69 11.60
C SER A 271 -19.87 -22.97 11.89
N PRO A 272 -20.73 -22.73 10.89
CA PRO A 272 -22.08 -22.23 11.14
C PRO A 272 -22.90 -23.37 11.75
N GLU A 273 -22.68 -23.67 13.03
CA GLU A 273 -23.58 -24.50 13.82
C GLU A 273 -24.24 -23.66 14.91
N THR A 274 -25.54 -23.51 14.70
CA THR A 274 -26.58 -23.49 15.72
C THR A 274 -26.48 -22.39 16.78
N ARG A 275 -27.21 -21.29 16.53
CA ARG A 275 -27.91 -20.60 17.61
C ARG A 275 -29.40 -20.89 17.47
N PRO A 276 -30.09 -21.32 18.56
CA PRO A 276 -31.50 -21.65 18.57
C PRO A 276 -32.40 -20.44 18.28
#